data_AF-A0AA39FVU5-F1
#
_entry.id   AF-A0AA39FVU5-F1
#
_cell.length_a   1.000
_cell.length_b   1.000
_cell.length_c   1.000
_cell.angle_alpha   90.00
_cell.angle_beta   90.00
_cell.angle_gamma   90.00
#
_symmetry.space_group_name_H-M   'P 1'
#
loop_
_entity.id
_entity.type
_entity.pdbx_description
1 polymer ?
#
loop_
_entity_poly.entity_id
_entity_poly.type
_entity_poly.pdbx_seq_one_letter_code
_entity_poly.pdbx_strand_id
1 'polypeptide(L)' 'PCEKTYCAWGATCVVSETGRASCQCPTNCPKVPDPVCGSDDITYTNHCQLRQASCRDRKNTRVKHKGVC' A
#
# COMPACT_ATOMS: atom_id res chain seq x y z
N PRO A 1 11.76 -16.40 0.00
CA PRO A 1 10.90 -16.03 1.16
C PRO A 1 9.57 -15.38 0.76
N CYS A 2 9.58 -14.31 -0.04
CA CYS A 2 8.37 -13.57 -0.41
C CYS A 2 7.51 -14.19 -1.52
N GLU A 3 8.02 -15.20 -2.24
CA GLU A 3 7.37 -15.81 -3.41
C GLU A 3 6.00 -16.43 -3.13
N LYS A 4 5.73 -16.80 -1.87
CA LYS A 4 4.43 -17.33 -1.41
C LYS A 4 3.90 -16.58 -0.17
N THR A 5 4.39 -15.36 0.07
CA THR A 5 3.98 -14.56 1.23
C THR A 5 2.98 -13.50 0.79
N TYR A 6 1.76 -13.59 1.30
CA TYR A 6 0.74 -12.57 1.11
C TYR A 6 0.75 -11.60 2.29
N CYS A 7 0.95 -10.33 1.99
CA CYS A 7 0.91 -9.26 2.98
C CYS A 7 -0.46 -8.56 2.92
N ALA A 8 -1.08 -8.35 4.08
CA ALA A 8 -2.39 -7.70 4.19
C ALA A 8 -2.26 -6.17 4.15
N TRP A 9 -3.40 -5.48 3.95
CA TRP A 9 -3.53 -4.03 4.09
C TRP A 9 -2.59 -3.20 3.18
N GLY A 10 -2.15 -3.73 2.04
CA GLY A 10 -1.23 -3.01 1.15
C GLY A 10 0.23 -2.99 1.61
N ALA A 11 0.60 -3.79 2.63
CA ALA A 11 1.99 -4.06 2.96
C ALA A 11 2.71 -4.76 1.79
N THR A 12 4.01 -4.50 1.67
CA THR A 12 4.88 -5.15 0.69
C THR A 12 5.77 -6.17 1.40
N CYS A 13 5.96 -7.33 0.78
CA CYS A 13 6.89 -8.31 1.32
C CYS A 13 8.33 -7.89 1.01
N VAL A 14 9.16 -7.82 2.04
CA VAL A 14 10.59 -7.60 1.95
C VAL A 14 11.34 -8.74 2.64
N VAL A 15 12.55 -9.03 2.19
CA VAL A 15 13.41 -10.02 2.85
C VAL A 15 14.23 -9.29 3.92
N SER A 16 14.09 -9.70 5.18
CA SER A 16 14.87 -9.15 6.29
C SER A 16 16.33 -9.60 6.21
N GLU A 17 17.20 -8.93 6.97
CA GLU A 17 18.63 -9.28 7.11
C GLU A 17 18.86 -10.72 7.57
N THR A 18 17.88 -11.29 8.29
CA THR A 18 17.87 -12.69 8.73
C THR A 18 17.40 -13.68 7.65
N GLY A 19 17.17 -13.24 6.41
CA GLY A 19 16.71 -14.05 5.29
C GLY A 19 15.22 -14.44 5.34
N ARG A 20 14.44 -13.86 6.26
CA ARG A 20 13.02 -14.17 6.44
C ARG A 20 12.14 -13.20 5.66
N ALA A 21 10.95 -13.65 5.27
CA ALA A 21 9.93 -12.76 4.71
C ALA A 21 9.35 -11.87 5.82
N SER A 22 9.25 -10.57 5.57
CA SER A 22 8.68 -9.59 6.48
C SER A 22 7.72 -8.70 5.70
N CYS A 23 6.49 -8.53 6.20
CA CYS A 23 5.53 -7.61 5.62
C CYS A 23 5.72 -6.22 6.22
N GLN A 24 6.10 -5.25 5.39
CA GLN A 24 6.34 -3.89 5.83
C GLN A 24 5.45 -2.91 5.04
N CYS A 25 4.97 -1.88 5.71
CA CYS A 25 4.24 -0.81 5.05
C CYS A 25 5.18 -0.05 4.10
N PRO A 26 4.72 0.36 2.91
CA PRO A 26 5.49 1.25 2.06
C PRO A 26 5.86 2.50 2.85
N THR A 27 7.15 2.80 3.01
CA THR A 27 7.65 4.01 3.67
C THR A 27 8.04 5.07 2.65
N ASN A 28 8.60 4.64 1.51
CA ASN A 28 9.01 5.50 0.41
C ASN A 28 8.00 5.45 -0.71
N CYS A 29 7.13 6.47 -0.77
CA CYS A 29 6.22 6.67 -1.89
C CYS A 29 6.71 7.82 -2.79
N PRO A 30 6.64 7.66 -4.12
CA PRO A 30 6.87 8.77 -5.04
C PRO A 30 5.93 9.92 -4.72
N LYS A 31 6.41 11.16 -4.81
CA LYS A 31 5.59 12.37 -4.67
C LYS A 31 4.96 12.81 -6.00
N VAL A 32 4.89 11.90 -6.97
CA VAL A 32 4.26 12.16 -8.27
C VAL A 32 2.74 12.15 -8.08
N PRO A 33 2.04 13.22 -8.48
CA PRO A 33 0.58 13.25 -8.45
C PRO A 33 0.01 12.29 -9.51
N ASP A 34 -0.71 11.28 -9.04
CA ASP A 34 -1.49 10.35 -9.86
C ASP A 34 -2.73 9.94 -9.06
N PRO A 35 -3.70 10.85 -8.88
CA PRO A 35 -4.73 10.72 -7.87
C PRO A 35 -5.60 9.47 -8.09
N VAL A 36 -5.97 8.82 -6.99
CA VAL A 36 -6.85 7.65 -6.99
C VAL A 36 -7.91 7.77 -5.91
N CYS A 37 -9.12 7.32 -6.22
CA CYS A 37 -10.21 7.22 -5.27
C CYS A 37 -10.13 5.87 -4.56
N GLY A 38 -10.08 5.90 -3.23
CA GLY A 38 -10.11 4.71 -2.40
C GLY A 38 -11.51 4.11 -2.25
N SER A 39 -11.59 2.86 -1.83
CA SER A 39 -12.84 2.17 -1.49
C SER A 39 -13.51 2.72 -0.21
N ASP A 40 -12.81 3.61 0.49
CA ASP A 40 -13.25 4.41 1.64
C ASP A 40 -13.74 5.80 1.22
N ASP A 41 -13.90 6.05 -0.08
CA ASP A 41 -14.30 7.34 -0.67
C ASP A 41 -13.34 8.50 -0.32
N ILE A 42 -12.07 8.16 -0.05
CA ILE A 42 -10.98 9.13 0.17
C ILE A 42 -10.10 9.21 -1.07
N THR A 43 -9.78 10.44 -1.49
CA THR A 43 -8.81 10.69 -2.56
C THR A 43 -7.39 10.60 -2.01
N TYR A 44 -6.57 9.73 -2.61
CA TYR A 44 -5.15 9.59 -2.32
C TYR A 44 -4.31 10.19 -3.44
N THR A 45 -3.18 10.82 -3.09
CA THR A 45 -2.27 11.47 -4.04
C THR A 45 -1.76 10.51 -5.13
N ASN A 46 -1.55 9.25 -4.76
CA ASN A 46 -1.27 8.16 -5.67
C ASN A 46 -1.53 6.80 -5.03
N HIS A 47 -1.45 5.75 -5.84
CA HIS A 47 -1.65 4.37 -5.40
C HIS A 47 -0.65 3.91 -4.32
N CYS A 48 0.57 4.44 -4.27
CA CYS A 48 1.51 4.12 -3.19
C CYS A 48 1.04 4.71 -1.85
N GLN A 49 0.62 5.98 -1.86
CA GLN A 49 0.07 6.66 -0.68
C GLN A 49 -1.17 5.95 -0.14
N LEU A 50 -2.05 5.49 -1.04
CA LEU A 50 -3.19 4.64 -0.67
C LEU A 50 -2.73 3.37 0.05
N ARG A 51 -1.76 2.62 -0.50
CA ARG A 51 -1.24 1.41 0.15
C ARG A 51 -0.55 1.70 1.48
N GLN A 52 0.19 2.81 1.58
CA GLN A 52 0.84 3.24 2.81
C GLN A 52 -0.20 3.53 3.91
N ALA A 53 -1.24 4.30 3.59
CA ALA A 53 -2.32 4.62 4.53
C ALA A 53 -3.10 3.35 4.93
N SER A 54 -3.52 2.56 3.95
CA SER A 54 -4.16 1.24 4.11
C SER A 54 -3.38 0.37 5.11
N CYS A 55 -2.05 0.32 4.97
CA CYS A 55 -1.18 -0.50 5.80
C CYS A 55 -1.03 0.06 7.22
N ARG A 56 -0.82 1.37 7.35
CA ARG A 56 -0.68 2.05 8.65
C ARG A 56 -1.96 1.95 9.47
N ASP A 57 -3.11 2.12 8.82
CA ASP A 57 -4.41 2.10 9.47
C ASP A 57 -4.96 0.67 9.65
N ARG A 58 -4.25 -0.34 9.11
CA ARG A 58 -4.69 -1.75 9.06
C ARG A 58 -6.09 -1.89 8.47
N LYS A 59 -6.37 -1.10 7.42
CA LYS A 59 -7.60 -1.13 6.63
C LYS A 59 -7.33 -1.76 5.29
N ASN A 60 -8.31 -2.45 4.70
CA ASN A 60 -8.18 -2.99 3.34
C ASN A 60 -8.73 -1.97 2.33
N THR A 61 -8.16 -0.77 2.32
CA THR A 61 -8.50 0.23 1.31
C THR A 61 -7.89 -0.19 -0.02
N ARG A 62 -8.75 -0.32 -1.04
CA ARG A 62 -8.38 -0.61 -2.43
C ARG A 62 -8.69 0.58 -3.30
N VAL A 63 -8.08 0.66 -4.48
CA VAL A 63 -8.48 1.66 -5.48
C VAL A 63 -9.88 1.29 -5.99
N LYS A 64 -10.81 2.24 -5.87
CA LYS A 64 -12.15 2.19 -6.45
C LYS A 64 -12.10 2.61 -7.92
N HIS A 65 -11.49 3.75 -8.22
CA HIS A 65 -11.19 4.19 -9.58
C HIS A 65 -9.99 5.15 -9.62
N LYS A 66 -9.48 5.41 -10.82
CA LYS A 66 -8.46 6.45 -11.07
C LYS A 66 -9.09 7.84 -11.04
N GLY A 67 -8.32 8.85 -10.64
CA GLY A 67 -8.81 10.21 -10.41
C GLY A 67 -9.25 10.44 -8.97
N VAL A 68 -9.70 11.66 -8.69
CA VAL A 68 -10.27 12.03 -7.40
C VAL A 68 -11.65 11.39 -7.23
N CYS A 69 -12.01 11.03 -5.99
CA CYS A 69 -13.41 10.99 -5.59
C CYS A 69 -13.95 12.45 -5.64
#